data_AF-A0A2S7C900-F1
#
_entry.id   AF-A0A2S7C900-F1
#
_cell.length_a   1.000
_cell.length_b   1.000
_cell.length_c   1.000
_cell.angle_alpha   90.00
_cell.angle_beta   90.00
_cell.angle_gamma   90.00
#
_symmetry.space_group_name_H-M   'P 1'
#
loop_
_entity.id
_entity.type
_entity.pdbx_description
1 polymer ?
#
loop_
_entity_poly.entity_id
_entity_poly.type
_entity_poly.pdbx_seq_one_letter_code
_entity_poly.pdbx_strand_id
1 'polypeptide(L)'
;MNTLRLLGLSAVIAGVAACSTVGPDYALPPDAAYSRPAANAAFLDTGNAQVQPGAALPARWWALYQDPILDGLIEQALRDNVELKVAGANLRRAAAVYEQAMDAGGFDYDVEAGVSRTQVSAEAFLQEEKLPVFNLADGKLGVSYQFDLFGKLQRGAEAAHADTQVAQAAIDLARVTVAAQVAGSYVEICHANHELHVAEHSLQLQQRSRDITQRLIAAGRGTPPDLARATAQVAMLEAALPPLRARRQAAGYQLAALLGKTPGQVPAGVQDCAHAPGLRQPIPIGDGRALLARRPDVRQAERRLAAATARIGVATAELYPDIRLGGSIGATGLLADVGEPATHAWSFGPLISWTLPSAGAHARVRATEAGADAALAQFDHTVLQALREVQTALSRYAQDLDRLHLLEQAQQQADLASAQNRRLYQGGRTPYLSSLDAERTLATADMALANAQAQVSQDQLQVFLALGGGWEGAPATAAR
;
A
#
# COMPACT_ATOMS: atom_id res chain seq x y z
N MET A 1 -34.96 55.78 -20.91
CA MET A 1 -33.86 54.86 -21.33
C MET A 1 -32.92 54.43 -20.19
N ASN A 2 -32.92 55.07 -19.00
CA ASN A 2 -32.05 54.63 -17.88
C ASN A 2 -32.63 53.50 -17.01
N THR A 3 -33.96 53.37 -16.91
CA THR A 3 -34.59 52.35 -16.05
C THR A 3 -34.49 50.93 -16.60
N LEU A 4 -34.56 50.73 -17.92
CA LEU A 4 -34.33 49.42 -18.56
C LEU A 4 -32.86 48.96 -18.45
N ARG A 5 -31.89 49.89 -18.46
CA ARG A 5 -30.47 49.57 -18.25
C ARG A 5 -30.18 49.16 -16.80
N LEU A 6 -30.82 49.81 -15.83
CA LEU A 6 -30.71 49.47 -14.40
C LEU A 6 -31.41 48.15 -14.05
N LEU A 7 -32.57 47.84 -14.67
CA LEU A 7 -33.23 46.53 -14.52
C LEU A 7 -32.43 45.39 -15.17
N GLY A 8 -31.82 45.62 -16.34
CA GLY A 8 -30.92 44.64 -16.96
C GLY A 8 -29.66 44.37 -16.14
N LEU A 9 -29.05 45.41 -15.56
CA LEU A 9 -27.86 45.27 -14.71
C LEU A 9 -28.19 44.53 -13.39
N SER A 10 -29.37 44.78 -12.82
CA SER A 10 -29.83 44.12 -11.59
C SER A 10 -30.16 42.64 -11.79
N ALA A 11 -30.73 42.26 -12.94
CA ALA A 11 -30.99 40.87 -13.31
C ALA A 11 -29.69 40.09 -13.60
N VAL A 12 -28.69 40.75 -14.19
CA VAL A 12 -27.35 40.17 -14.38
C VAL A 12 -26.65 39.96 -13.04
N ILE A 13 -26.71 40.92 -12.10
CA ILE A 13 -26.11 40.78 -10.76
C ILE A 13 -26.82 39.69 -9.94
N ALA A 14 -28.14 39.55 -10.04
CA ALA A 14 -28.88 38.46 -9.38
C ALA A 14 -28.62 37.08 -10.01
N GLY A 15 -28.32 37.00 -11.31
CA GLY A 15 -27.93 35.76 -11.99
C GLY A 15 -26.52 35.26 -11.62
N VAL A 16 -25.59 36.18 -11.33
CA VAL A 16 -24.21 35.83 -10.92
C VAL A 16 -24.16 35.31 -9.47
N ALA A 17 -25.13 35.66 -8.62
CA ALA A 17 -25.24 35.11 -7.26
C ALA A 17 -25.82 33.67 -7.23
N ALA A 18 -26.31 33.14 -8.35
CA ALA A 18 -26.77 31.77 -8.51
C ALA A 18 -25.70 30.83 -9.10
N CYS A 19 -24.48 31.33 -9.32
CA CYS A 19 -23.33 30.51 -9.72
C CYS A 19 -22.81 29.73 -8.51
N SER A 20 -23.45 28.59 -8.22
CA SER A 20 -22.97 27.62 -7.24
C SER A 20 -22.32 26.43 -7.94
N THR A 21 -21.19 25.97 -7.39
CA THR A 21 -20.57 24.69 -7.78
C THR A 21 -21.59 23.57 -7.69
N VAL A 22 -21.91 22.91 -8.80
CA VAL A 22 -22.95 21.88 -8.84
C VAL A 22 -22.43 20.53 -8.34
N GLY A 23 -23.37 19.62 -8.07
CA GLY A 23 -23.08 18.30 -7.51
C GLY A 23 -22.90 18.30 -5.99
N PRO A 24 -22.72 17.11 -5.39
CA PRO A 24 -22.61 16.97 -3.94
C PRO A 24 -21.27 17.50 -3.42
N ASP A 25 -21.31 18.15 -2.25
CA ASP A 25 -20.12 18.42 -1.47
C ASP A 25 -19.72 17.17 -0.68
N TYR A 26 -18.43 16.81 -0.75
CA TYR A 26 -17.96 15.63 -0.04
C TYR A 26 -18.03 15.81 1.48
N ALA A 27 -18.75 14.92 2.13
CA ALA A 27 -18.73 14.70 3.57
C ALA A 27 -18.82 13.20 3.84
N LEU A 28 -18.14 12.74 4.89
CA LEU A 28 -18.23 11.34 5.27
C LEU A 28 -19.64 11.03 5.82
N PRO A 29 -20.35 10.01 5.29
CA PRO A 29 -21.67 9.68 5.78
C PRO A 29 -21.68 9.30 7.28
N PRO A 30 -22.69 9.72 8.07
CA PRO A 30 -22.79 9.36 9.48
C PRO A 30 -22.90 7.86 9.76
N ASP A 31 -23.38 7.08 8.80
CA ASP A 31 -23.60 5.63 8.87
C ASP A 31 -22.43 4.79 8.30
N ALA A 32 -21.44 5.45 7.68
CA ALA A 32 -20.21 4.83 7.22
C ALA A 32 -19.54 4.05 8.37
N ALA A 33 -18.89 2.94 8.05
CA ALA A 33 -18.29 2.03 9.03
C ALA A 33 -17.31 2.75 9.98
N TYR A 34 -16.55 3.72 9.46
CA TYR A 34 -15.61 4.54 10.24
C TYR A 34 -16.29 5.36 11.34
N SER A 35 -17.50 5.85 11.10
CA SER A 35 -18.25 6.72 12.02
C SER A 35 -18.97 5.92 13.12
N ARG A 36 -19.03 4.59 13.02
CA ARG A 36 -19.73 3.75 14.00
C ARG A 36 -19.00 3.76 15.35
N PRO A 37 -19.70 3.91 16.49
CA PRO A 37 -19.05 3.90 17.80
C PRO A 37 -18.21 2.63 18.07
N ALA A 38 -18.68 1.47 17.63
CA ALA A 38 -17.96 0.21 17.78
C ALA A 38 -16.63 0.15 17.02
N ALA A 39 -16.53 0.84 15.87
CA ALA A 39 -15.28 0.91 15.09
C ALA A 39 -14.20 1.75 15.80
N ASN A 40 -14.61 2.62 16.72
CA ASN A 40 -13.74 3.55 17.45
C ASN A 40 -13.49 3.11 18.90
N ALA A 41 -14.01 1.95 19.31
CA ALA A 41 -13.88 1.44 20.68
C ALA A 41 -12.52 0.75 20.92
N ALA A 42 -12.28 0.33 22.16
CA ALA A 42 -11.16 -0.53 22.51
C ALA A 42 -11.27 -1.90 21.83
N PHE A 43 -10.12 -2.52 21.52
CA PHE A 43 -10.09 -3.88 20.98
C PHE A 43 -10.53 -4.92 22.01
N LEU A 44 -11.10 -6.02 21.52
CA LEU A 44 -11.62 -7.09 22.35
C LEU A 44 -10.49 -8.00 22.85
N ASP A 45 -10.69 -8.62 24.01
CA ASP A 45 -9.80 -9.65 24.58
C ASP A 45 -8.33 -9.21 24.75
N THR A 46 -8.11 -7.94 25.08
CA THR A 46 -6.78 -7.34 25.27
C THR A 46 -6.22 -7.47 26.70
N GLY A 47 -6.73 -8.44 27.48
CA GLY A 47 -6.35 -8.65 28.88
C GLY A 47 -4.98 -9.32 29.11
N ASN A 48 -4.16 -9.50 28.07
CA ASN A 48 -2.84 -10.11 28.18
C ASN A 48 -1.79 -9.04 28.58
N ALA A 49 -0.78 -9.43 29.37
CA ALA A 49 0.24 -8.50 29.90
C ALA A 49 1.30 -8.05 28.87
N GLN A 50 1.34 -8.68 27.69
CA GLN A 50 2.23 -8.39 26.56
C GLN A 50 1.65 -7.34 25.59
N VAL A 51 0.43 -6.83 25.85
CA VAL A 51 -0.16 -5.70 25.11
C VAL A 51 -0.54 -4.58 26.07
N GLN A 52 -0.50 -3.34 25.59
CA GLN A 52 -0.87 -2.14 26.34
C GLN A 52 -1.97 -1.36 25.60
N PRO A 53 -3.26 -1.56 25.95
CA PRO A 53 -4.37 -0.77 25.43
C PRO A 53 -4.22 0.72 25.75
N GLY A 54 -4.68 1.59 24.86
CA GLY A 54 -4.70 3.05 25.06
C GLY A 54 -3.35 3.76 24.95
N ALA A 55 -2.22 3.05 24.95
CA ALA A 55 -0.92 3.64 24.63
C ALA A 55 -0.73 3.77 23.12
N ALA A 56 -0.22 4.91 22.66
CA ALA A 56 0.00 5.15 21.23
C ALA A 56 1.21 4.37 20.71
N LEU A 57 1.03 3.69 19.56
CA LEU A 57 2.12 3.07 18.83
C LEU A 57 3.10 4.15 18.33
N PRO A 58 4.42 4.04 18.64
CA PRO A 58 5.41 4.96 18.10
C PRO A 58 5.51 4.88 16.58
N ALA A 59 5.81 6.01 15.95
CA ALA A 59 6.06 6.11 14.51
C ALA A 59 7.07 5.06 14.01
N ARG A 60 8.21 4.93 14.71
CA ARG A 60 9.23 3.89 14.49
C ARG A 60 9.02 2.73 15.44
N TRP A 61 7.96 1.95 15.25
CA TRP A 61 7.63 0.82 16.14
C TRP A 61 8.77 -0.20 16.26
N TRP A 62 9.59 -0.38 15.23
CA TRP A 62 10.71 -1.32 15.27
C TRP A 62 11.80 -0.93 16.28
N ALA A 63 11.87 0.35 16.69
CA ALA A 63 12.77 0.79 17.75
C ALA A 63 12.42 0.18 19.12
N LEU A 64 11.20 -0.35 19.29
CA LEU A 64 10.78 -1.08 20.50
C LEU A 64 11.62 -2.35 20.73
N TYR A 65 12.18 -2.93 19.67
CA TYR A 65 13.08 -4.08 19.73
C TYR A 65 14.49 -3.73 20.24
N GLN A 66 14.87 -2.44 20.23
CA GLN A 66 16.19 -1.97 20.66
C GLN A 66 17.36 -2.65 19.93
N ASP A 67 17.17 -2.96 18.64
CA ASP A 67 18.17 -3.60 17.78
C ASP A 67 18.68 -2.59 16.72
N PRO A 68 19.94 -2.13 16.82
CA PRO A 68 20.51 -1.14 15.89
C PRO A 68 20.73 -1.70 14.48
N ILE A 69 20.86 -3.02 14.31
CA ILE A 69 20.96 -3.67 13.00
C ILE A 69 19.60 -3.58 12.31
N LEU A 70 18.51 -3.94 13.02
CA LEU A 70 17.15 -3.82 12.52
C LEU A 70 16.83 -2.37 12.12
N ASP A 71 17.15 -1.40 12.97
CA ASP A 71 16.99 0.03 12.67
C ASP A 71 17.71 0.43 11.38
N GLY A 72 18.98 0.04 11.24
CA GLY A 72 19.77 0.36 10.05
C GLY A 72 19.24 -0.29 8.77
N LEU A 73 18.76 -1.54 8.85
CA LEU A 73 18.15 -2.25 7.71
C LEU A 73 16.88 -1.55 7.23
N ILE A 74 15.99 -1.16 8.15
CA ILE A 74 14.75 -0.47 7.79
C ILE A 74 15.04 0.92 7.23
N GLU A 75 15.93 1.70 7.84
CA GLU A 75 16.32 3.03 7.33
C GLU A 75 16.97 2.95 5.94
N GLN A 76 17.74 1.91 5.66
CA GLN A 76 18.29 1.69 4.33
C GLN A 76 17.18 1.32 3.33
N ALA A 77 16.28 0.40 3.68
CA ALA A 77 15.18 0.01 2.80
C ALA A 77 14.26 1.18 2.48
N LEU A 78 13.87 2.00 3.46
CA LEU A 78 13.02 3.16 3.25
C LEU A 78 13.64 4.21 2.29
N ARG A 79 14.96 4.21 2.13
CA ARG A 79 15.68 5.08 1.17
C ARG A 79 15.88 4.43 -0.19
N ASP A 80 16.29 3.16 -0.22
CA ASP A 80 16.84 2.52 -1.42
C ASP A 80 15.85 1.58 -2.15
N ASN A 81 14.77 1.16 -1.48
CA ASN A 81 13.79 0.22 -2.01
C ASN A 81 13.19 0.69 -3.34
N VAL A 82 13.11 -0.23 -4.31
CA VAL A 82 12.67 0.07 -5.69
C VAL A 82 11.16 0.27 -5.81
N GLU A 83 10.35 -0.40 -4.99
CA GLU A 83 8.89 -0.22 -4.99
C GLU A 83 8.51 1.16 -4.45
N LEU A 84 9.24 1.66 -3.43
CA LEU A 84 9.06 3.03 -2.94
C LEU A 84 9.42 4.08 -3.99
N LYS A 85 10.39 3.80 -4.89
CA LYS A 85 10.70 4.69 -6.02
C LYS A 85 9.57 4.72 -7.04
N VAL A 86 8.94 3.57 -7.33
CA VAL A 86 7.74 3.49 -8.19
C VAL A 86 6.59 4.29 -7.57
N ALA A 87 6.33 4.10 -6.27
CA ALA A 87 5.29 4.84 -5.56
C ALA A 87 5.56 6.36 -5.59
N GLY A 88 6.82 6.79 -5.38
CA GLY A 88 7.23 8.19 -5.51
C GLY A 88 7.02 8.78 -6.92
N ALA A 89 7.29 8.01 -7.98
CA ALA A 89 7.02 8.43 -9.36
C ALA A 89 5.50 8.56 -9.63
N ASN A 90 4.70 7.65 -9.09
CA ASN A 90 3.24 7.71 -9.19
C ASN A 90 2.65 8.95 -8.50
N LEU A 91 3.20 9.36 -7.35
CA LEU A 91 2.80 10.61 -6.69
C LEU A 91 3.15 11.83 -7.54
N ARG A 92 4.37 11.91 -8.09
CA ARG A 92 4.75 13.01 -8.99
C ARG A 92 3.84 13.08 -10.22
N ARG A 93 3.47 11.93 -10.79
CA ARG A 93 2.50 11.86 -11.89
C ARG A 93 1.13 12.41 -11.46
N ALA A 94 0.62 12.01 -10.29
CA ALA A 94 -0.66 12.51 -9.79
C ALA A 94 -0.63 14.02 -9.53
N ALA A 95 0.47 14.54 -8.96
CA ALA A 95 0.67 15.96 -8.76
C ALA A 95 0.67 16.75 -10.07
N ALA A 96 1.36 16.27 -11.11
CA ALA A 96 1.35 16.90 -12.44
C ALA A 96 -0.05 16.90 -13.08
N VAL A 97 -0.85 15.85 -12.88
CA VAL A 97 -2.26 15.81 -13.33
C VAL A 97 -3.11 16.82 -12.55
N TYR A 98 -2.86 17.01 -11.26
CA TYR A 98 -3.52 18.04 -10.47
C TYR A 98 -3.14 19.45 -10.92
N GLU A 99 -1.86 19.72 -11.20
CA GLU A 99 -1.41 20.99 -11.78
C GLU A 99 -2.09 21.27 -13.13
N GLN A 100 -2.19 20.26 -14.01
CA GLN A 100 -2.92 20.38 -15.26
C GLN A 100 -4.42 20.69 -15.04
N ALA A 101 -5.05 20.08 -14.04
CA ALA A 101 -6.46 20.35 -13.73
C ALA A 101 -6.69 21.76 -13.17
N MET A 102 -5.72 22.30 -12.41
CA MET A 102 -5.73 23.70 -11.96
C MET A 102 -5.55 24.69 -13.11
N ASP A 103 -4.69 24.36 -14.08
CA ASP A 103 -4.42 25.20 -15.25
C ASP A 103 -5.56 25.18 -16.28
N ALA A 104 -6.42 24.15 -16.27
CA ALA A 104 -7.59 24.06 -17.17
C ALA A 104 -8.59 25.22 -17.04
N GLY A 105 -8.53 26.00 -15.95
CA GLY A 105 -9.28 27.24 -15.77
C GLY A 105 -8.55 28.51 -16.25
N GLY A 106 -7.38 28.37 -16.86
CA GLY A 106 -6.56 29.45 -17.38
C GLY A 106 -7.00 29.95 -18.77
N PHE A 107 -6.11 30.72 -19.40
CA PHE A 107 -6.28 31.11 -20.81
C PHE A 107 -5.74 29.99 -21.70
N ASP A 108 -6.59 29.51 -22.60
CA ASP A 108 -6.18 28.65 -23.71
C ASP A 108 -5.68 29.52 -24.86
N TYR A 109 -4.58 29.13 -25.47
CA TYR A 109 -4.01 29.80 -26.65
C TYR A 109 -3.97 28.83 -27.82
N ASP A 110 -4.49 29.24 -28.96
CA ASP A 110 -4.48 28.47 -30.20
C ASP A 110 -3.74 29.20 -31.32
N VAL A 111 -3.01 28.43 -32.13
CA VAL A 111 -2.37 28.91 -33.35
C VAL A 111 -2.80 27.98 -34.47
N GLU A 112 -3.52 28.53 -35.43
CA GLU A 112 -4.00 27.81 -36.60
C GLU A 112 -3.33 28.39 -37.85
N ALA A 113 -2.89 27.53 -38.76
CA ALA A 113 -2.39 27.93 -40.07
C ALA A 113 -2.78 26.87 -41.10
N GLY A 114 -3.44 27.30 -42.16
CA GLY A 114 -4.01 26.44 -43.18
C GLY A 114 -3.79 26.99 -44.57
N VAL A 115 -3.64 26.08 -45.53
CA VAL A 115 -3.76 26.39 -46.95
C VAL A 115 -4.69 25.36 -47.56
N SER A 116 -5.70 25.82 -48.29
CA SER A 116 -6.66 24.94 -48.94
C SER A 116 -6.94 25.40 -50.36
N ARG A 117 -7.22 24.45 -51.25
CA ARG A 117 -7.74 24.75 -52.60
C ARG A 117 -9.24 24.54 -52.56
N THR A 118 -10.01 25.61 -52.70
CA THR A 118 -11.46 25.57 -52.48
C THR A 118 -12.22 26.33 -53.56
N GLN A 119 -13.52 26.02 -53.66
CA GLN A 119 -14.51 26.85 -54.35
C GLN A 119 -15.55 27.25 -53.32
N VAL A 120 -15.48 28.51 -52.86
CA VAL A 120 -16.45 29.02 -51.89
C VAL A 120 -17.80 29.26 -52.58
N SER A 121 -18.90 29.05 -51.86
CA SER A 121 -20.23 29.35 -52.37
C SER A 121 -20.36 30.84 -52.66
N ALA A 122 -20.68 31.19 -53.92
CA ALA A 122 -20.92 32.58 -54.33
C ALA A 122 -22.09 33.23 -53.57
N GLU A 123 -23.09 32.42 -53.20
CA GLU A 123 -24.25 32.84 -52.42
C GLU A 123 -23.85 33.38 -51.03
N ALA A 124 -22.74 32.91 -50.44
CA ALA A 124 -22.24 33.43 -49.16
C ALA A 124 -21.84 34.92 -49.23
N PHE A 125 -21.65 35.43 -50.44
CA PHE A 125 -21.34 36.83 -50.75
C PHE A 125 -22.47 37.53 -51.53
N LEU A 126 -23.67 36.93 -51.56
CA LEU A 126 -24.84 37.44 -52.29
C LEU A 126 -24.58 37.60 -53.80
N GLN A 127 -23.84 36.66 -54.39
CA GLN A 127 -23.54 36.62 -55.82
C GLN A 127 -24.21 35.45 -56.52
N GLU A 128 -24.79 35.70 -57.70
CA GLU A 128 -25.52 34.71 -58.49
C GLU A 128 -24.61 33.83 -59.37
N GLU A 129 -23.39 34.28 -59.67
CA GLU A 129 -22.42 33.55 -60.49
C GLU A 129 -21.40 32.79 -59.65
N LYS A 130 -21.01 31.58 -60.10
CA LYS A 130 -20.01 30.76 -59.38
C LYS A 130 -18.67 31.48 -59.29
N LEU A 131 -18.13 31.54 -58.07
CA LEU A 131 -16.76 31.96 -57.84
C LEU A 131 -15.77 30.95 -58.44
N PRO A 132 -14.62 31.42 -58.96
CA PRO A 132 -13.57 30.54 -59.46
C PRO A 132 -12.96 29.69 -58.32
N VAL A 133 -12.27 28.61 -58.68
CA VAL A 133 -11.45 27.85 -57.72
C VAL A 133 -10.19 28.65 -57.42
N PHE A 134 -9.86 28.83 -56.15
CA PHE A 134 -8.65 29.52 -55.72
C PHE A 134 -8.00 28.82 -54.53
N ASN A 135 -6.76 29.21 -54.22
CA ASN A 135 -6.07 28.77 -53.02
C ASN A 135 -6.35 29.80 -51.93
N LEU A 136 -6.94 29.37 -50.82
CA LEU A 136 -7.05 30.15 -49.59
C LEU A 136 -5.88 29.83 -48.67
N ALA A 137 -5.45 30.84 -47.93
CA ALA A 137 -4.64 30.67 -46.75
C ALA A 137 -5.33 31.33 -45.57
N ASP A 138 -5.20 30.69 -44.42
CA ASP A 138 -5.65 31.19 -43.14
C ASP A 138 -4.51 31.06 -42.13
N GLY A 139 -4.38 32.08 -41.28
CA GLY A 139 -3.44 32.09 -40.17
C GLY A 139 -4.09 32.85 -39.02
N LYS A 140 -4.24 32.21 -37.87
CA LYS A 140 -4.99 32.76 -36.74
C LYS A 140 -4.28 32.48 -35.43
N LEU A 141 -4.24 33.50 -34.58
CA LEU A 141 -3.87 33.41 -33.18
C LEU A 141 -5.13 33.63 -32.37
N GLY A 142 -5.54 32.64 -31.58
CA GLY A 142 -6.67 32.71 -30.68
C GLY A 142 -6.25 32.68 -29.22
N VAL A 143 -7.06 33.32 -28.38
CA VAL A 143 -7.02 33.21 -26.93
C VAL A 143 -8.45 33.00 -26.43
N SER A 144 -8.66 32.06 -25.53
CA SER A 144 -9.97 31.84 -24.92
C SER A 144 -9.88 31.59 -23.42
N TYR A 145 -10.91 31.97 -22.69
CA TYR A 145 -11.04 31.75 -21.26
C TYR A 145 -12.40 31.13 -20.96
N GLN A 146 -12.40 29.98 -20.26
CA GLN A 146 -13.62 29.32 -19.85
C GLN A 146 -14.08 29.82 -18.47
N PHE A 147 -15.31 30.34 -18.39
CA PHE A 147 -15.90 30.69 -17.10
C PHE A 147 -16.45 29.44 -16.42
N ASP A 148 -15.96 29.15 -15.22
CA ASP A 148 -16.40 27.99 -14.43
C ASP A 148 -17.66 28.28 -13.60
N LEU A 149 -18.75 28.70 -14.26
CA LEU A 149 -19.97 29.15 -13.56
C LEU A 149 -20.69 28.04 -12.78
N PHE A 150 -20.55 26.79 -13.23
CA PHE A 150 -21.17 25.60 -12.63
C PHE A 150 -20.17 24.72 -11.88
N GLY A 151 -18.89 25.13 -11.80
CA GLY A 151 -17.86 24.44 -11.03
C GLY A 151 -17.32 23.15 -11.67
N LYS A 152 -17.44 22.96 -12.98
CA LYS A 152 -16.90 21.79 -13.69
C LYS A 152 -15.39 21.68 -13.50
N LEU A 153 -14.66 22.79 -13.68
CA LEU A 153 -13.21 22.82 -13.58
C LEU A 153 -12.78 22.71 -12.11
N GLN A 154 -13.47 23.41 -11.22
CA GLN A 154 -13.27 23.33 -9.78
C GLN A 154 -13.44 21.90 -9.25
N ARG A 155 -14.52 21.19 -9.64
CA ARG A 155 -14.75 19.78 -9.27
C ARG A 155 -13.73 18.85 -9.91
N GLY A 156 -13.26 19.15 -11.12
CA GLY A 156 -12.17 18.43 -11.77
C GLY A 156 -10.85 18.55 -11.00
N ALA A 157 -10.49 19.76 -10.58
CA ALA A 157 -9.33 20.02 -9.73
C ALA A 157 -9.47 19.38 -8.33
N GLU A 158 -10.67 19.43 -7.73
CA GLU A 158 -10.97 18.75 -6.46
C GLU A 158 -10.73 17.22 -6.57
N ALA A 159 -11.23 16.60 -7.65
CA ALA A 159 -11.02 15.17 -7.89
C ALA A 159 -9.53 14.83 -8.09
N ALA A 160 -8.79 15.63 -8.89
CA ALA A 160 -7.37 15.41 -9.14
C ALA A 160 -6.50 15.65 -7.88
N HIS A 161 -6.88 16.60 -7.03
CA HIS A 161 -6.26 16.81 -5.73
C HIS A 161 -6.47 15.60 -4.82
N ALA A 162 -7.70 15.08 -4.73
CA ALA A 162 -8.01 13.88 -3.97
C ALA A 162 -7.23 12.66 -4.52
N ASP A 163 -7.07 12.52 -5.83
CA ASP A 163 -6.23 11.46 -6.45
C ASP A 163 -4.75 11.60 -6.06
N THR A 164 -4.24 12.84 -5.91
CA THR A 164 -2.88 13.08 -5.37
C THR A 164 -2.77 12.59 -3.93
N GLN A 165 -3.81 12.82 -3.11
CA GLN A 165 -3.87 12.33 -1.74
C GLN A 165 -3.98 10.79 -1.67
N VAL A 166 -4.66 10.15 -2.63
CA VAL A 166 -4.68 8.69 -2.83
C VAL A 166 -3.28 8.15 -3.11
N ALA A 167 -2.51 8.83 -3.98
CA ALA A 167 -1.14 8.45 -4.29
C ALA A 167 -0.19 8.64 -3.09
N GLN A 168 -0.37 9.71 -2.30
CA GLN A 168 0.38 9.95 -1.08
C GLN A 168 0.14 8.84 -0.04
N ALA A 169 -1.13 8.51 0.22
CA ALA A 169 -1.49 7.43 1.13
C ALA A 169 -0.98 6.06 0.65
N ALA A 170 -0.87 5.84 -0.68
CA ALA A 170 -0.26 4.64 -1.25
C ALA A 170 1.24 4.51 -0.92
N ILE A 171 2.00 5.62 -0.96
CA ILE A 171 3.41 5.63 -0.55
C ILE A 171 3.52 5.30 0.94
N ASP A 172 2.67 5.90 1.77
CA ASP A 172 2.68 5.66 3.21
C ASP A 172 2.37 4.20 3.52
N LEU A 173 1.40 3.59 2.83
CA LEU A 173 1.13 2.15 2.92
C LEU A 173 2.34 1.30 2.49
N ALA A 174 2.98 1.66 1.38
CA ALA A 174 4.16 0.95 0.90
C ALA A 174 5.32 1.01 1.91
N ARG A 175 5.49 2.14 2.61
CA ARG A 175 6.50 2.27 3.69
C ARG A 175 6.23 1.33 4.85
N VAL A 176 4.98 1.23 5.30
CA VAL A 176 4.57 0.26 6.35
C VAL A 176 4.91 -1.16 5.92
N THR A 177 4.52 -1.53 4.70
CA THR A 177 4.75 -2.87 4.15
C THR A 177 6.24 -3.19 4.03
N VAL A 178 7.05 -2.27 3.50
CA VAL A 178 8.50 -2.45 3.36
C VAL A 178 9.17 -2.60 4.73
N ALA A 179 8.82 -1.75 5.71
CA ALA A 179 9.37 -1.87 7.06
C ALA A 179 9.04 -3.22 7.71
N ALA A 180 7.79 -3.68 7.60
CA ALA A 180 7.36 -4.97 8.12
C ALA A 180 8.05 -6.15 7.41
N GLN A 181 8.19 -6.10 6.09
CA GLN A 181 8.87 -7.15 5.31
C GLN A 181 10.37 -7.23 5.62
N VAL A 182 11.02 -6.09 5.85
CA VAL A 182 12.44 -6.05 6.26
C VAL A 182 12.61 -6.67 7.63
N ALA A 183 11.79 -6.25 8.60
CA ALA A 183 11.81 -6.81 9.95
C ALA A 183 11.53 -8.32 9.93
N GLY A 184 10.53 -8.76 9.17
CA GLY A 184 10.19 -10.16 8.99
C GLY A 184 11.33 -10.97 8.40
N SER A 185 11.96 -10.47 7.33
CA SER A 185 13.09 -11.15 6.70
C SER A 185 14.30 -11.26 7.65
N TYR A 186 14.58 -10.21 8.43
CA TYR A 186 15.67 -10.23 9.41
C TYR A 186 15.41 -11.23 10.54
N VAL A 187 14.24 -11.17 11.16
CA VAL A 187 13.82 -12.08 12.23
C VAL A 187 13.77 -13.54 11.74
N GLU A 188 13.36 -13.76 10.49
CA GLU A 188 13.35 -15.08 9.87
C GLU A 188 14.76 -15.67 9.67
N ILE A 189 15.75 -14.85 9.30
CA ILE A 189 17.15 -15.28 9.26
C ILE A 189 17.60 -15.71 10.65
N CYS A 190 17.30 -14.90 11.67
CA CYS A 190 17.65 -15.19 13.05
C CYS A 190 17.05 -16.52 13.55
N HIS A 191 15.75 -16.73 13.30
CA HIS A 191 15.05 -17.96 13.70
C HIS A 191 15.49 -19.18 12.90
N ALA A 192 15.72 -19.06 11.59
CA ALA A 192 16.24 -20.16 10.79
C ALA A 192 17.63 -20.62 11.26
N ASN A 193 18.49 -19.69 11.69
CA ASN A 193 19.78 -20.02 12.30
C ASN A 193 19.62 -20.63 13.71
N HIS A 194 18.66 -20.14 14.51
CA HIS A 194 18.35 -20.75 15.81
C HIS A 194 17.87 -22.21 15.66
N GLU A 195 16.91 -22.44 14.77
CA GLU A 195 16.40 -23.78 14.42
C GLU A 195 17.51 -24.69 13.87
N LEU A 196 18.42 -24.16 13.04
CA LEU A 196 19.60 -24.89 12.58
C LEU A 196 20.49 -25.32 13.76
N HIS A 197 20.77 -24.40 14.69
CA HIS A 197 21.58 -24.72 15.86
C HIS A 197 20.94 -25.81 16.73
N VAL A 198 19.63 -25.72 16.95
CA VAL A 198 18.85 -26.74 17.68
C VAL A 198 18.89 -28.10 16.98
N ALA A 199 18.70 -28.13 15.66
CA ALA A 199 18.74 -29.35 14.86
C ALA A 199 20.15 -29.97 14.83
N GLU A 200 21.20 -29.15 14.71
CA GLU A 200 22.60 -29.59 14.76
C GLU A 200 22.98 -30.13 16.14
N HIS A 201 22.52 -29.50 17.22
CA HIS A 201 22.71 -30.00 18.57
C HIS A 201 22.03 -31.37 18.77
N SER A 202 20.79 -31.50 18.33
CA SER A 202 20.05 -32.78 18.34
C SER A 202 20.76 -33.87 17.54
N LEU A 203 21.27 -33.52 16.36
CA LEU A 203 22.06 -34.43 15.51
C LEU A 203 23.33 -34.90 16.21
N GLN A 204 24.09 -33.98 16.83
CA GLN A 204 25.30 -34.34 17.56
C GLN A 204 25.01 -35.28 18.73
N LEU A 205 23.93 -35.05 19.48
CA LEU A 205 23.52 -35.95 20.56
C LEU A 205 23.15 -37.34 20.02
N GLN A 206 22.43 -37.41 18.90
CA GLN A 206 22.05 -38.67 18.28
C GLN A 206 23.25 -39.44 17.70
N GLN A 207 24.22 -38.75 17.12
CA GLN A 207 25.46 -39.35 16.63
C GLN A 207 26.25 -39.98 17.78
N ARG A 208 26.38 -39.28 18.92
CA ARG A 208 27.00 -39.85 20.14
C ARG A 208 26.23 -41.08 20.63
N SER A 209 24.90 -41.04 20.61
CA SER A 209 24.02 -42.16 20.99
C SER A 209 24.26 -43.39 20.09
N ARG A 210 24.32 -43.19 18.77
CA ARG A 210 24.68 -44.24 17.79
C ARG A 210 26.07 -44.83 18.07
N ASP A 211 27.07 -44.00 18.34
CA ASP A 211 28.43 -44.45 18.60
C ASP A 211 28.51 -45.27 19.90
N ILE A 212 27.74 -44.90 20.94
CA ILE A 212 27.60 -45.69 22.16
C ILE A 212 26.97 -47.06 21.86
N THR A 213 25.87 -47.09 21.10
CA THR A 213 25.20 -48.33 20.70
C THR A 213 26.15 -49.25 19.93
N GLN A 214 26.96 -48.70 19.02
CA GLN A 214 27.96 -49.46 18.27
C GLN A 214 29.03 -50.08 19.18
N ARG A 215 29.54 -49.32 20.18
CA ARG A 215 30.51 -49.83 21.16
C ARG A 215 29.92 -50.92 22.05
N LEU A 216 28.68 -50.77 22.48
CA LEU A 216 27.98 -51.77 23.27
C LEU A 216 27.83 -53.08 22.49
N ILE A 217 27.42 -53.02 21.21
CA ILE A 217 27.31 -54.20 20.34
C ILE A 217 28.66 -54.89 20.17
N ALA A 218 29.75 -54.12 19.93
CA ALA A 218 31.10 -54.66 19.83
C ALA A 218 31.58 -55.35 21.12
N ALA A 219 31.08 -54.91 22.28
CA ALA A 219 31.31 -55.52 23.58
C ALA A 219 30.34 -56.67 23.92
N GLY A 220 29.55 -57.15 22.95
CA GLY A 220 28.58 -58.23 23.12
C GLY A 220 27.29 -57.83 23.85
N ARG A 221 27.00 -56.53 23.99
CA ARG A 221 25.81 -55.99 24.65
C ARG A 221 24.97 -55.17 23.66
N GLY A 222 23.82 -55.69 23.22
CA GLY A 222 22.91 -54.99 22.30
C GLY A 222 22.69 -55.76 21.00
N THR A 223 21.89 -55.21 20.10
CA THR A 223 21.43 -55.95 18.91
C THR A 223 21.61 -55.15 17.61
N PRO A 224 21.85 -55.78 16.44
CA PRO A 224 21.93 -55.09 15.15
C PRO A 224 20.71 -54.19 14.82
N PRO A 225 19.45 -54.56 15.17
CA PRO A 225 18.30 -53.66 15.05
C PRO A 225 18.44 -52.33 15.79
N ASP A 226 19.13 -52.31 16.94
CA ASP A 226 19.34 -51.08 17.71
C ASP A 226 20.26 -50.11 16.95
N LEU A 227 21.33 -50.62 16.34
CA LEU A 227 22.23 -49.82 15.50
C LEU A 227 21.53 -49.31 14.25
N ALA A 228 20.69 -50.14 13.61
CA ALA A 228 19.90 -49.72 12.46
C ALA A 228 18.94 -48.58 12.82
N ARG A 229 18.25 -48.67 13.98
CA ARG A 229 17.39 -47.60 14.50
C ARG A 229 18.16 -46.31 14.81
N ALA A 230 19.31 -46.42 15.46
CA ALA A 230 20.18 -45.27 15.73
C ALA A 230 20.63 -44.56 14.44
N THR A 231 21.02 -45.35 13.44
CA THR A 231 21.48 -44.85 12.15
C THR A 231 20.36 -44.17 11.36
N ALA A 232 19.16 -44.76 11.38
CA ALA A 232 17.98 -44.14 10.78
C ALA A 232 17.64 -42.80 11.45
N GLN A 233 17.74 -42.70 12.78
CA GLN A 233 17.47 -41.45 13.50
C GLN A 233 18.50 -40.36 13.17
N VAL A 234 19.78 -40.69 13.04
CA VAL A 234 20.82 -39.76 12.56
C VAL A 234 20.46 -39.24 11.17
N ALA A 235 20.13 -40.13 10.23
CA ALA A 235 19.77 -39.75 8.87
C ALA A 235 18.52 -38.84 8.80
N MET A 236 17.52 -39.07 9.66
CA MET A 236 16.35 -38.20 9.76
C MET A 236 16.69 -36.80 10.26
N LEU A 237 17.57 -36.67 11.26
CA LEU A 237 18.02 -35.36 11.76
C LEU A 237 18.92 -34.64 10.74
N GLU A 238 19.79 -35.36 10.03
CA GLU A 238 20.57 -34.80 8.93
C GLU A 238 19.66 -34.28 7.80
N ALA A 239 18.58 -34.98 7.49
CA ALA A 239 17.59 -34.58 6.48
C ALA A 239 16.78 -33.34 6.89
N ALA A 240 16.71 -32.99 8.17
CA ALA A 240 16.04 -31.78 8.66
C ALA A 240 16.86 -30.50 8.43
N LEU A 241 18.18 -30.59 8.22
CA LEU A 241 19.06 -29.41 8.07
C LEU A 241 18.88 -28.66 6.74
N PRO A 242 18.82 -29.31 5.55
CA PRO A 242 18.73 -28.58 4.29
C PRO A 242 17.51 -27.65 4.15
N PRO A 243 16.28 -28.02 4.57
CA PRO A 243 15.14 -27.11 4.54
C PRO A 243 15.36 -25.83 5.36
N LEU A 244 15.99 -25.93 6.54
CA LEU A 244 16.29 -24.77 7.39
C LEU A 244 17.36 -23.86 6.76
N ARG A 245 18.38 -24.45 6.11
CA ARG A 245 19.37 -23.68 5.32
C ARG A 245 18.71 -22.95 4.15
N ALA A 246 17.76 -23.59 3.47
CA ALA A 246 17.01 -22.98 2.38
C ALA A 246 16.13 -21.83 2.88
N ARG A 247 15.45 -21.99 4.02
CA ARG A 247 14.65 -20.94 4.68
C ARG A 247 15.50 -19.70 4.99
N ARG A 248 16.67 -19.89 5.60
CA ARG A 248 17.64 -18.81 5.84
C ARG A 248 18.06 -18.08 4.56
N GLN A 249 18.43 -18.85 3.52
CA GLN A 249 18.86 -18.28 2.24
C GLN A 249 17.74 -17.48 1.56
N ALA A 250 16.51 -18.00 1.55
CA ALA A 250 15.35 -17.33 0.98
C ALA A 250 15.07 -15.99 1.69
N ALA A 251 15.10 -15.98 3.03
CA ALA A 251 14.96 -14.74 3.81
C ALA A 251 16.10 -13.74 3.53
N GLY A 252 17.33 -14.22 3.35
CA GLY A 252 18.48 -13.41 2.92
C GLY A 252 18.30 -12.77 1.54
N TYR A 253 17.78 -13.53 0.56
CA TYR A 253 17.50 -13.00 -0.78
C TYR A 253 16.37 -11.98 -0.77
N GLN A 254 15.30 -12.24 -0.01
CA GLN A 254 14.20 -11.29 0.18
C GLN A 254 14.72 -9.99 0.80
N LEU A 255 15.52 -10.07 1.86
CA LEU A 255 16.11 -8.89 2.51
C LEU A 255 16.99 -8.09 1.53
N ALA A 256 17.85 -8.76 0.75
CA ALA A 256 18.67 -8.08 -0.25
C ALA A 256 17.81 -7.32 -1.28
N ALA A 257 16.74 -7.93 -1.78
CA ALA A 257 15.81 -7.29 -2.72
C ALA A 257 15.12 -6.06 -2.09
N LEU A 258 14.67 -6.16 -0.84
CA LEU A 258 14.05 -5.05 -0.11
C LEU A 258 15.00 -3.87 0.10
N LEU A 259 16.30 -4.14 0.24
CA LEU A 259 17.37 -3.14 0.33
C LEU A 259 17.80 -2.57 -1.03
N GLY A 260 17.16 -2.98 -2.14
CA GLY A 260 17.52 -2.57 -3.50
C GLY A 260 18.87 -3.14 -3.96
N LYS A 261 19.24 -4.33 -3.47
CA LYS A 261 20.50 -5.03 -3.78
C LYS A 261 20.23 -6.36 -4.50
N THR A 262 21.26 -6.93 -5.11
CA THR A 262 21.19 -8.26 -5.72
C THR A 262 21.33 -9.37 -4.66
N PRO A 263 20.88 -10.61 -4.93
CA PRO A 263 21.04 -11.73 -4.00
C PRO A 263 22.46 -11.87 -3.45
N GLY A 264 22.59 -12.14 -2.15
CA GLY A 264 23.86 -12.30 -1.44
C GLY A 264 24.49 -11.00 -0.91
N GLN A 265 23.93 -9.83 -1.21
CA GLN A 265 24.44 -8.53 -0.74
C GLN A 265 23.70 -8.02 0.52
N VAL A 266 23.66 -8.83 1.57
CA VAL A 266 23.13 -8.43 2.88
C VAL A 266 24.28 -7.90 3.75
N PRO A 267 24.07 -6.88 4.61
CA PRO A 267 25.12 -6.37 5.51
C PRO A 267 25.79 -7.47 6.34
N ALA A 268 27.07 -7.28 6.66
CA ALA A 268 27.86 -8.24 7.43
C ALA A 268 27.22 -8.48 8.82
N GLY A 269 27.28 -9.74 9.28
CA GLY A 269 26.70 -10.17 10.56
C GLY A 269 25.21 -10.47 10.53
N VAL A 270 24.45 -10.00 9.53
CA VAL A 270 23.01 -10.29 9.42
C VAL A 270 22.75 -11.77 9.13
N GLN A 271 23.52 -12.36 8.22
CA GLN A 271 23.38 -13.78 7.84
C GLN A 271 23.69 -14.75 8.96
N ASP A 272 24.42 -14.31 9.99
CA ASP A 272 24.88 -15.12 11.12
C ASP A 272 24.05 -14.86 12.39
N CYS A 273 23.01 -14.02 12.32
CA CYS A 273 22.12 -13.77 13.45
C CYS A 273 21.51 -15.10 13.92
N ALA A 274 21.64 -15.45 15.20
CA ALA A 274 21.08 -16.67 15.78
C ALA A 274 20.06 -16.40 16.90
N HIS A 275 19.86 -15.13 17.25
CA HIS A 275 18.92 -14.69 18.28
C HIS A 275 18.11 -13.53 17.72
N ALA A 276 16.83 -13.77 17.47
CA ALA A 276 15.94 -12.72 17.02
C ALA A 276 15.81 -11.65 18.12
N PRO A 277 15.71 -10.36 17.74
CA PRO A 277 15.46 -9.31 18.72
C PRO A 277 14.09 -9.52 19.37
N GLY A 278 14.04 -9.38 20.69
CA GLY A 278 12.81 -9.52 21.49
C GLY A 278 12.31 -8.18 22.01
N LEU A 279 11.01 -8.06 22.24
CA LEU A 279 10.42 -6.90 22.89
C LEU A 279 10.68 -6.92 24.39
N ARG A 280 11.06 -5.76 24.97
CA ARG A 280 11.27 -5.59 26.41
C ARG A 280 10.09 -4.95 27.15
N GLN A 281 9.08 -4.52 26.40
CA GLN A 281 7.89 -3.88 26.91
C GLN A 281 6.67 -4.36 26.13
N PRO A 282 5.46 -4.31 26.72
CA PRO A 282 4.22 -4.66 26.04
C PRO A 282 4.00 -3.84 24.77
N ILE A 283 3.34 -4.41 23.77
CA ILE A 283 3.04 -3.70 22.52
C ILE A 283 1.98 -2.62 22.79
N PRO A 284 2.25 -1.33 22.51
CA PRO A 284 1.24 -0.28 22.60
C PRO A 284 0.27 -0.40 21.41
N ILE A 285 -0.97 -0.79 21.68
CA ILE A 285 -1.95 -1.09 20.63
C ILE A 285 -2.95 0.03 20.37
N GLY A 286 -3.07 1.01 21.29
CA GLY A 286 -4.06 2.09 21.19
C GLY A 286 -5.51 1.58 21.26
N ASP A 287 -6.37 2.17 20.43
CA ASP A 287 -7.79 1.81 20.25
C ASP A 287 -8.17 1.84 18.75
N GLY A 288 -9.43 1.49 18.44
CA GLY A 288 -9.93 1.48 17.06
C GLY A 288 -9.85 2.84 16.38
N ARG A 289 -10.07 3.94 17.12
CA ARG A 289 -9.98 5.30 16.57
C ARG A 289 -8.57 5.66 16.15
N ALA A 290 -7.59 5.44 17.03
CA ALA A 290 -6.18 5.70 16.76
C ALA A 290 -5.67 4.82 15.61
N LEU A 291 -6.11 3.57 15.54
CA LEU A 291 -5.83 2.66 14.42
C LEU A 291 -6.33 3.23 13.09
N LEU A 292 -7.63 3.51 13.00
CA LEU A 292 -8.25 3.94 11.74
C LEU A 292 -7.71 5.29 11.27
N ALA A 293 -7.35 6.18 12.19
CA ALA A 293 -6.70 7.45 11.87
C ALA A 293 -5.27 7.27 11.34
N ARG A 294 -4.54 6.26 11.84
CA ARG A 294 -3.14 6.01 11.46
C ARG A 294 -3.01 5.26 10.14
N ARG A 295 -3.95 4.37 9.83
CA ARG A 295 -3.83 3.42 8.71
C ARG A 295 -3.87 4.10 7.33
N PRO A 296 -2.78 4.01 6.54
CA PRO A 296 -2.74 4.66 5.22
C PRO A 296 -3.72 4.09 4.19
N ASP A 297 -4.06 2.80 4.25
CA ASP A 297 -5.05 2.17 3.37
C ASP A 297 -6.48 2.71 3.62
N VAL A 298 -6.85 2.96 4.88
CA VAL A 298 -8.12 3.62 5.24
C VAL A 298 -8.15 5.05 4.69
N ARG A 299 -7.07 5.82 4.88
CA ARG A 299 -6.93 7.16 4.29
C ARG A 299 -6.99 7.12 2.76
N GLN A 300 -6.35 6.14 2.14
CA GLN A 300 -6.38 5.97 0.69
C GLN A 300 -7.80 5.71 0.19
N ALA A 301 -8.54 4.81 0.83
CA ALA A 301 -9.92 4.49 0.45
C ALA A 301 -10.86 5.68 0.64
N GLU A 302 -10.68 6.46 1.71
CA GLU A 302 -11.46 7.67 1.98
C GLU A 302 -11.19 8.77 0.94
N ARG A 303 -9.93 8.99 0.56
CA ARG A 303 -9.57 9.94 -0.51
C ARG A 303 -10.09 9.49 -1.88
N ARG A 304 -10.17 8.18 -2.15
CA ARG A 304 -10.82 7.64 -3.37
C ARG A 304 -12.32 7.95 -3.39
N LEU A 305 -12.99 7.82 -2.24
CA LEU A 305 -14.39 8.22 -2.11
C LEU A 305 -14.56 9.72 -2.38
N ALA A 306 -13.73 10.59 -1.78
CA ALA A 306 -13.77 12.02 -2.04
C ALA A 306 -13.59 12.35 -3.53
N ALA A 307 -12.62 11.71 -4.20
CA ALA A 307 -12.41 11.87 -5.64
C ALA A 307 -13.62 11.39 -6.46
N ALA A 308 -14.27 10.29 -6.07
CA ALA A 308 -15.47 9.79 -6.73
C ALA A 308 -16.66 10.75 -6.56
N THR A 309 -16.85 11.32 -5.38
CA THR A 309 -17.88 12.33 -5.09
C THR A 309 -17.66 13.59 -5.92
N ALA A 310 -16.43 14.11 -6.00
CA ALA A 310 -16.12 15.28 -6.82
C ALA A 310 -16.40 15.04 -8.32
N ARG A 311 -16.15 13.82 -8.84
CA ARG A 311 -16.50 13.45 -10.22
C ARG A 311 -17.99 13.45 -10.50
N ILE A 312 -18.86 13.24 -9.51
CA ILE A 312 -20.32 13.45 -9.68
C ILE A 312 -20.55 14.90 -10.06
N GLY A 313 -19.92 15.86 -9.37
CA GLY A 313 -20.03 17.28 -9.70
C GLY A 313 -19.56 17.63 -11.11
N VAL A 314 -18.47 17.01 -11.59
CA VAL A 314 -18.03 17.14 -13.00
C VAL A 314 -19.11 16.67 -13.96
N ALA A 315 -19.66 15.47 -13.74
CA ALA A 315 -20.71 14.90 -14.59
C ALA A 315 -22.03 15.70 -14.52
N THR A 316 -22.38 16.25 -13.35
CA THR A 316 -23.54 17.13 -13.19
C THR A 316 -23.33 18.45 -13.92
N ALA A 317 -22.12 19.01 -13.90
CA ALA A 317 -21.80 20.26 -14.58
C ALA A 317 -21.89 20.14 -16.11
N GLU A 318 -21.65 18.95 -16.68
CA GLU A 318 -21.85 18.67 -18.11
C GLU A 318 -23.30 18.77 -18.57
N LEU A 319 -24.28 18.83 -17.66
CA LEU A 319 -25.68 19.08 -18.01
C LEU A 319 -25.95 20.56 -18.35
N TYR A 320 -25.02 21.45 -18.01
CA TYR A 320 -25.15 22.90 -18.17
C TYR A 320 -24.30 23.41 -19.35
N PRO A 321 -24.59 24.62 -19.87
CA PRO A 321 -23.79 25.24 -20.93
C PRO A 321 -22.34 25.50 -20.51
N ASP A 322 -21.40 25.24 -21.42
CA ASP A 322 -20.03 25.75 -21.33
C ASP A 322 -20.01 27.19 -21.89
N ILE A 323 -19.50 28.14 -21.10
CA ILE A 323 -19.40 29.56 -21.49
C ILE A 323 -17.92 29.95 -21.58
N ARG A 324 -17.49 30.38 -22.76
CA ARG A 324 -16.13 30.85 -23.03
C ARG A 324 -16.14 32.30 -23.50
N LEU A 325 -15.10 33.06 -23.18
CA LEU A 325 -14.80 34.35 -23.81
C LEU A 325 -13.58 34.15 -24.69
N GLY A 326 -13.76 34.32 -26.01
CA GLY A 326 -12.70 34.14 -26.99
C GLY A 326 -12.38 35.43 -27.70
N GLY A 327 -11.12 35.60 -28.04
CA GLY A 327 -10.63 36.59 -28.99
C GLY A 327 -9.71 35.93 -29.99
N SER A 328 -9.71 36.40 -31.23
CA SER A 328 -8.72 35.98 -32.23
C SER A 328 -8.31 37.12 -33.14
N ILE A 329 -7.07 37.04 -33.60
CA ILE A 329 -6.51 37.92 -34.63
C ILE A 329 -5.84 37.04 -35.67
N GLY A 330 -5.86 37.44 -36.93
CA GLY A 330 -5.27 36.64 -37.99
C GLY A 330 -5.37 37.28 -39.35
N ALA A 331 -5.09 36.47 -40.36
CA ALA A 331 -5.30 36.79 -41.75
C ALA A 331 -6.04 35.62 -42.42
N THR A 332 -7.02 35.95 -43.25
CA THR A 332 -7.71 34.99 -44.12
C THR A 332 -7.92 35.63 -45.49
N GLY A 333 -7.51 34.93 -46.54
CA GLY A 333 -7.58 35.49 -47.90
C GLY A 333 -7.00 34.55 -48.94
N LEU A 334 -6.89 35.06 -50.18
CA LEU A 334 -6.17 34.34 -51.23
C LEU A 334 -4.73 34.11 -50.80
N LEU A 335 -4.19 32.93 -51.12
CA LEU A 335 -2.79 32.58 -50.82
C LEU A 335 -1.80 33.61 -51.39
N ALA A 336 -2.16 34.25 -52.51
CA ALA A 336 -1.35 35.28 -53.15
C ALA A 336 -1.33 36.61 -52.38
N ASP A 337 -2.35 36.89 -51.58
CA ASP A 337 -2.57 38.18 -50.90
C ASP A 337 -2.23 38.08 -49.40
N VAL A 338 -1.65 36.96 -48.97
CA VAL A 338 -1.31 36.73 -47.57
C VAL A 338 -0.34 37.80 -47.07
N GLY A 339 -0.74 38.47 -45.99
CA GLY A 339 0.01 39.57 -45.40
C GLY A 339 -0.38 40.95 -45.92
N GLU A 340 -1.30 41.03 -46.89
CA GLU A 340 -1.92 42.29 -47.26
C GLU A 340 -2.96 42.74 -46.21
N PRO A 341 -3.12 44.06 -45.96
CA PRO A 341 -4.08 44.57 -44.98
C PRO A 341 -5.52 44.12 -45.21
N ALA A 342 -5.89 43.82 -46.46
CA ALA A 342 -7.22 43.34 -46.83
C ALA A 342 -7.51 41.92 -46.30
N THR A 343 -6.49 41.14 -45.98
CA THR A 343 -6.64 39.78 -45.42
C THR A 343 -6.79 39.76 -43.91
N HIS A 344 -6.51 40.87 -43.21
CA HIS A 344 -6.55 40.90 -41.74
C HIS A 344 -7.97 40.69 -41.20
N ALA A 345 -8.10 39.77 -40.25
CA ALA A 345 -9.36 39.44 -39.59
C ALA A 345 -9.19 39.40 -38.06
N TRP A 346 -10.24 39.77 -37.33
CA TRP A 346 -10.29 39.64 -35.88
C TRP A 346 -11.70 39.31 -35.42
N SER A 347 -11.81 38.67 -34.28
CA SER A 347 -13.09 38.43 -33.61
C SER A 347 -12.91 38.50 -32.10
N PHE A 348 -13.94 38.94 -31.39
CA PHE A 348 -13.99 38.93 -29.93
C PHE A 348 -15.45 38.77 -29.50
N GLY A 349 -15.70 37.84 -28.59
CA GLY A 349 -17.04 37.67 -28.04
C GLY A 349 -17.20 36.42 -27.21
N PRO A 350 -18.33 36.33 -26.48
CA PRO A 350 -18.68 35.12 -25.76
C PRO A 350 -19.09 34.02 -26.73
N LEU A 351 -18.64 32.80 -26.46
CA LEU A 351 -19.11 31.58 -27.08
C LEU A 351 -19.82 30.75 -26.02
N ILE A 352 -21.11 30.50 -26.25
CA ILE A 352 -21.90 29.58 -25.41
C ILE A 352 -22.10 28.31 -26.23
N SER A 353 -21.54 27.21 -25.76
CA SER A 353 -21.78 25.88 -26.32
C SER A 353 -22.55 25.06 -25.32
N TRP A 354 -23.71 24.53 -25.73
CA TRP A 354 -24.52 23.67 -24.87
C TRP A 354 -25.00 22.45 -25.63
N THR A 355 -24.60 21.28 -25.16
CA THR A 355 -25.20 20.02 -25.57
C THR A 355 -26.40 19.77 -24.68
N LEU A 356 -27.62 19.91 -25.23
CA LEU A 356 -28.84 19.71 -24.46
C LEU A 356 -28.82 18.33 -23.76
N PRO A 357 -29.12 18.26 -22.45
CA PRO A 357 -29.10 17.01 -21.71
C PRO A 357 -29.97 15.93 -22.35
N SER A 358 -29.34 14.83 -22.76
CA SER A 358 -30.02 13.64 -23.25
C SER A 358 -30.27 12.64 -22.12
N ALA A 359 -31.08 11.61 -22.39
CA ALA A 359 -31.19 10.46 -21.48
C ALA A 359 -29.82 9.82 -21.19
N GLY A 360 -28.88 9.89 -22.15
CA GLY A 360 -27.50 9.43 -21.98
C GLY A 360 -26.69 10.29 -20.99
N ALA A 361 -26.88 11.61 -21.01
CA ALA A 361 -26.21 12.52 -20.07
C ALA A 361 -26.68 12.26 -18.62
N HIS A 362 -28.00 12.10 -18.40
CA HIS A 362 -28.52 11.70 -17.10
C HIS A 362 -28.09 10.28 -16.69
N ALA A 363 -27.95 9.36 -17.64
CA ALA A 363 -27.40 8.04 -17.36
C ALA A 363 -25.92 8.10 -16.94
N ARG A 364 -25.13 9.04 -17.48
CA ARG A 364 -23.73 9.28 -17.09
C ARG A 364 -23.63 9.79 -15.65
N VAL A 365 -24.51 10.70 -15.24
CA VAL A 365 -24.58 11.15 -13.83
C VAL A 365 -24.90 9.96 -12.91
N ARG A 366 -25.97 9.20 -13.20
CA ARG A 366 -26.33 8.00 -12.42
C ARG A 366 -25.22 6.95 -12.37
N ALA A 367 -24.48 6.76 -13.46
CA ALA A 367 -23.33 5.86 -13.49
C ALA A 367 -22.19 6.36 -12.58
N THR A 368 -22.01 7.68 -12.48
CA THR A 368 -20.99 8.30 -11.62
C THR A 368 -21.40 8.25 -10.15
N GLU A 369 -22.68 8.45 -9.85
CA GLU A 369 -23.29 8.24 -8.52
C GLU A 369 -23.06 6.79 -8.05
N ALA A 370 -23.40 5.80 -8.87
CA ALA A 370 -23.14 4.40 -8.57
C ALA A 370 -21.64 4.08 -8.37
N GLY A 371 -20.76 4.82 -9.06
CA GLY A 371 -19.31 4.74 -8.84
C GLY A 371 -18.88 5.26 -7.46
N ALA A 372 -19.51 6.33 -6.97
CA ALA A 372 -19.28 6.84 -5.61
C ALA A 372 -19.87 5.91 -4.54
N ASP A 373 -21.04 5.31 -4.78
CA ASP A 373 -21.61 4.28 -3.89
C ASP A 373 -20.67 3.07 -3.76
N ALA A 374 -20.08 2.63 -4.87
CA ALA A 374 -19.07 1.57 -4.86
C ALA A 374 -17.80 1.99 -4.10
N ALA A 375 -17.36 3.24 -4.24
CA ALA A 375 -16.22 3.78 -3.48
C ALA A 375 -16.51 3.85 -1.97
N LEU A 376 -17.74 4.18 -1.57
CA LEU A 376 -18.17 4.17 -0.17
C LEU A 376 -18.17 2.75 0.40
N ALA A 377 -18.73 1.79 -0.34
CA ALA A 377 -18.72 0.39 0.07
C ALA A 377 -17.28 -0.16 0.17
N GLN A 378 -16.37 0.25 -0.72
CA GLN A 378 -14.96 -0.11 -0.64
C GLN A 378 -14.25 0.53 0.57
N PHE A 379 -14.59 1.77 0.92
CA PHE A 379 -14.10 2.41 2.14
C PHE A 379 -14.58 1.66 3.39
N ASP A 380 -15.87 1.37 3.47
CA ASP A 380 -16.45 0.58 4.57
C ASP A 380 -15.81 -0.80 4.70
N HIS A 381 -15.60 -1.48 3.57
CA HIS A 381 -14.89 -2.75 3.55
C HIS A 381 -13.47 -2.61 4.11
N THR A 382 -12.73 -1.59 3.70
CA THR A 382 -11.34 -1.34 4.15
C THR A 382 -11.29 -1.10 5.66
N VAL A 383 -12.24 -0.31 6.21
CA VAL A 383 -12.37 -0.09 7.67
C VAL A 383 -12.64 -1.41 8.41
N LEU A 384 -13.59 -2.20 7.92
CA LEU A 384 -13.95 -3.48 8.56
C LEU A 384 -12.80 -4.49 8.48
N GLN A 385 -12.08 -4.54 7.36
CA GLN A 385 -10.89 -5.39 7.21
C GLN A 385 -9.78 -4.95 8.17
N ALA A 386 -9.51 -3.65 8.29
CA ALA A 386 -8.51 -3.14 9.21
C ALA A 386 -8.78 -3.55 10.68
N LEU A 387 -10.04 -3.42 11.12
CA LEU A 387 -10.46 -3.84 12.47
C LEU A 387 -10.33 -5.37 12.64
N ARG A 388 -10.78 -6.14 11.64
CA ARG A 388 -10.68 -7.61 11.66
C ARG A 388 -9.23 -8.08 11.71
N GLU A 389 -8.34 -7.47 10.94
CA GLU A 389 -6.91 -7.81 10.88
C GLU A 389 -6.23 -7.62 12.23
N VAL A 390 -6.45 -6.48 12.89
CA VAL A 390 -5.89 -6.23 14.22
C VAL A 390 -6.45 -7.21 15.24
N GLN A 391 -7.77 -7.42 15.28
CA GLN A 391 -8.38 -8.36 16.21
C GLN A 391 -7.85 -9.79 16.01
N THR A 392 -7.66 -10.20 14.75
CA THR A 392 -7.10 -11.52 14.41
C THR A 392 -5.64 -11.63 14.84
N ALA A 393 -4.83 -10.60 14.58
CA ALA A 393 -3.41 -10.59 14.95
C ALA A 393 -3.22 -10.62 16.47
N LEU A 394 -4.00 -9.83 17.22
CA LEU A 394 -3.98 -9.82 18.69
C LEU A 394 -4.39 -11.17 19.29
N SER A 395 -5.46 -11.78 18.75
CA SER A 395 -5.92 -13.09 19.20
C SER A 395 -4.88 -14.19 18.95
N ARG A 396 -4.28 -14.23 17.75
CA ARG A 396 -3.19 -15.17 17.43
C ARG A 396 -2.00 -14.97 18.36
N TYR A 397 -1.52 -13.74 18.49
CA TYR A 397 -0.41 -13.41 19.37
C TYR A 397 -0.64 -13.87 20.81
N ALA A 398 -1.84 -13.66 21.36
CA ALA A 398 -2.18 -14.14 22.70
C ALA A 398 -2.15 -15.67 22.81
N GLN A 399 -2.73 -16.40 21.85
CA GLN A 399 -2.75 -17.86 21.87
C GLN A 399 -1.37 -18.48 21.64
N ASP A 400 -0.54 -17.87 20.80
CA ASP A 400 0.82 -18.35 20.53
C ASP A 400 1.78 -18.05 21.70
N LEU A 401 1.52 -17.03 22.51
CA LEU A 401 2.20 -16.83 23.80
C LEU A 401 1.88 -17.95 24.80
N ASP A 402 0.60 -18.33 24.92
CA ASP A 402 0.20 -19.45 25.80
C ASP A 402 0.81 -20.77 25.30
N ARG A 403 0.81 -21.00 23.98
CA ARG A 403 1.45 -22.16 23.36
C ARG A 403 2.95 -22.19 23.62
N LEU A 404 3.64 -21.06 23.50
CA LEU A 404 5.07 -20.94 23.80
C LEU A 404 5.36 -21.39 25.23
N HIS A 405 4.60 -20.88 26.21
CA HIS A 405 4.77 -21.25 27.62
C HIS A 405 4.59 -22.76 27.88
N LEU A 406 3.59 -23.39 27.26
CA LEU A 406 3.36 -24.83 27.40
C LEU A 406 4.47 -25.66 26.73
N LEU A 407 5.01 -25.20 25.61
CA LEU A 407 6.12 -25.87 24.92
C LEU A 407 7.45 -25.73 25.67
N GLU A 408 7.69 -24.61 26.37
CA GLU A 408 8.82 -24.47 27.28
C GLU A 408 8.76 -25.53 28.40
N GLN A 409 7.60 -25.72 29.01
CA GLN A 409 7.41 -26.75 30.04
C GLN A 409 7.60 -28.17 29.48
N ALA A 410 7.04 -28.44 28.29
CA ALA A 410 7.17 -29.74 27.62
C ALA A 410 8.64 -30.06 27.29
N GLN A 411 9.39 -29.08 26.79
CA GLN A 411 10.81 -29.21 26.48
C GLN A 411 11.62 -29.52 27.74
N GLN A 412 11.39 -28.81 28.84
CA GLN A 412 12.07 -29.05 30.11
C GLN A 412 11.85 -30.48 30.65
N GLN A 413 10.62 -31.00 30.54
CA GLN A 413 10.31 -32.37 30.95
C GLN A 413 10.93 -33.42 30.00
N ALA A 414 10.93 -33.14 28.69
CA ALA A 414 11.56 -34.02 27.71
C ALA A 414 13.08 -34.10 27.92
N ASP A 415 13.73 -32.99 28.27
CA ASP A 415 15.17 -32.96 28.56
C ASP A 415 15.51 -33.81 29.79
N LEU A 416 14.75 -33.63 30.88
CA LEU A 416 14.90 -34.44 32.09
C LEU A 416 14.72 -35.94 31.81
N ALA A 417 13.66 -36.30 31.07
CA ALA A 417 13.36 -37.68 30.71
C ALA A 417 14.46 -38.30 29.82
N SER A 418 14.96 -37.55 28.84
CA SER A 418 16.08 -37.97 27.98
C SER A 418 17.35 -38.21 28.80
N ALA A 419 17.71 -37.28 29.68
CA ALA A 419 18.90 -37.38 30.52
C ALA A 419 18.86 -38.57 31.49
N GLN A 420 17.68 -38.91 32.03
CA GLN A 420 17.50 -40.06 32.90
C GLN A 420 17.54 -41.38 32.13
N ASN A 421 16.82 -41.49 31.00
CA ASN A 421 16.79 -42.71 30.19
C ASN A 421 18.18 -43.05 29.64
N ARG A 422 18.93 -42.03 29.21
CA ARG A 422 20.32 -42.20 28.73
C ARG A 422 21.21 -42.84 29.79
N ARG A 423 21.12 -42.38 31.06
CA ARG A 423 21.87 -42.96 32.19
C ARG A 423 21.44 -44.40 32.49
N LEU A 424 20.15 -44.69 32.48
CA LEU A 424 19.62 -46.04 32.69
C LEU A 424 20.06 -47.00 31.56
N TYR A 425 20.07 -46.54 30.32
CA TYR A 425 20.47 -47.34 29.16
C TYR A 425 21.96 -47.69 29.21
N GLN A 426 22.81 -46.69 29.48
CA GLN A 426 24.26 -46.91 29.68
C GLN A 426 24.54 -47.89 30.83
N GLY A 427 23.73 -47.86 31.89
CA GLY A 427 23.78 -48.80 33.00
C GLY A 427 23.15 -50.18 32.71
N GLY A 428 22.56 -50.40 31.53
CA GLY A 428 21.87 -51.65 31.17
C GLY A 428 20.57 -51.91 31.92
N ARG A 429 19.94 -50.86 32.47
CA ARG A 429 18.72 -50.95 33.28
C ARG A 429 17.43 -50.76 32.46
N THR A 430 17.54 -50.23 31.24
CA THR A 430 16.41 -50.05 30.32
C THR A 430 16.81 -50.45 28.90
N PRO A 431 15.89 -50.94 28.04
CA PRO A 431 16.16 -51.21 26.63
C PRO A 431 16.54 -49.96 25.84
N TYR A 432 17.25 -50.13 24.73
CA TYR A 432 17.63 -49.03 23.82
C TYR A 432 16.43 -48.25 23.31
N LEU A 433 15.32 -48.93 23.02
CA LEU A 433 14.11 -48.30 22.49
C LEU A 433 13.58 -47.20 23.42
N SER A 434 13.60 -47.40 24.74
CA SER A 434 13.16 -46.39 25.71
C SER A 434 14.06 -45.15 25.73
N SER A 435 15.38 -45.35 25.53
CA SER A 435 16.33 -44.24 25.42
C SER A 435 16.15 -43.46 24.11
N LEU A 436 15.99 -44.19 23.00
CA LEU A 436 15.74 -43.58 21.68
C LEU A 436 14.42 -42.80 21.67
N ASP A 437 13.37 -43.33 22.30
CA ASP A 437 12.07 -42.67 22.40
C ASP A 437 12.16 -41.35 23.19
N ALA A 438 12.87 -41.35 24.32
CA ALA A 438 13.11 -40.14 25.09
C ALA A 438 13.98 -39.11 24.34
N GLU A 439 15.02 -39.55 23.61
CA GLU A 439 15.84 -38.68 22.75
C GLU A 439 15.04 -38.08 21.59
N ARG A 440 14.16 -38.87 20.95
CA ARG A 440 13.24 -38.39 19.90
C ARG A 440 12.23 -37.38 20.43
N THR A 441 11.70 -37.62 21.63
CA THR A 441 10.76 -36.72 22.29
C THR A 441 11.43 -35.37 22.59
N LEU A 442 12.66 -35.38 23.11
CA LEU A 442 13.44 -34.17 23.32
C LEU A 442 13.70 -33.41 22.01
N ALA A 443 14.22 -34.08 20.98
CA ALA A 443 14.48 -33.43 19.68
C ALA A 443 13.21 -32.82 19.06
N THR A 444 12.06 -33.48 19.25
CA THR A 444 10.76 -32.96 18.80
C THR A 444 10.33 -31.74 19.63
N ALA A 445 10.49 -31.78 20.95
CA ALA A 445 10.14 -30.68 21.84
C ALA A 445 11.04 -29.46 21.63
N ASP A 446 12.35 -29.65 21.45
CA ASP A 446 13.31 -28.59 21.14
C ASP A 446 12.94 -27.88 19.83
N MET A 447 12.66 -28.63 18.75
CA MET A 447 12.23 -28.06 17.48
C MET A 447 10.86 -27.38 17.60
N ALA A 448 9.91 -27.94 18.35
CA ALA A 448 8.60 -27.33 18.56
C ALA A 448 8.71 -25.99 19.31
N LEU A 449 9.59 -25.91 20.31
CA LEU A 449 9.87 -24.68 21.05
C LEU A 449 10.53 -23.62 20.16
N ALA A 450 11.56 -23.99 19.39
CA ALA A 450 12.20 -23.08 18.44
C ALA A 450 11.20 -22.50 17.43
N ASN A 451 10.34 -23.35 16.85
CA ASN A 451 9.28 -22.91 15.94
C ASN A 451 8.24 -22.01 16.63
N ALA A 452 7.93 -22.25 17.91
CA ALA A 452 7.00 -21.41 18.66
C ALA A 452 7.57 -20.00 18.92
N GLN A 453 8.86 -19.91 19.23
CA GLN A 453 9.55 -18.63 19.38
C GLN A 453 9.57 -17.84 18.05
N ALA A 454 9.78 -18.54 16.94
CA ALA A 454 9.68 -17.97 15.60
C ALA A 454 8.27 -17.43 15.32
N GLN A 455 7.23 -18.23 15.60
CA GLN A 455 5.84 -17.84 15.40
C GLN A 455 5.46 -16.60 16.22
N VAL A 456 5.79 -16.57 17.51
CA VAL A 456 5.52 -15.40 18.38
C VAL A 456 6.18 -14.14 17.82
N SER A 457 7.39 -14.23 17.29
CA SER A 457 8.07 -13.08 16.67
C SER A 457 7.37 -12.62 15.39
N GLN A 458 6.89 -13.56 14.57
CA GLN A 458 6.10 -13.25 13.37
C GLN A 458 4.75 -12.60 13.74
N ASP A 459 4.09 -13.07 14.79
CA ASP A 459 2.82 -12.51 15.27
C ASP A 459 2.99 -11.08 15.77
N GLN A 460 4.09 -10.77 16.48
CA GLN A 460 4.42 -9.39 16.88
C GLN A 460 4.52 -8.46 15.66
N LEU A 461 5.25 -8.88 14.62
CA LEU A 461 5.36 -8.12 13.37
C LEU A 461 4.02 -7.95 12.67
N GLN A 462 3.18 -9.00 12.69
CA GLN A 462 1.83 -8.94 12.12
C GLN A 462 0.92 -7.98 12.90
N VAL A 463 1.06 -7.90 14.22
CA VAL A 463 0.37 -6.89 15.05
C VAL A 463 0.81 -5.48 14.64
N PHE A 464 2.12 -5.22 14.53
CA PHE A 464 2.62 -3.90 14.11
C PHE A 464 2.15 -3.50 12.70
N LEU A 465 2.16 -4.45 11.75
CA LEU A 465 1.65 -4.26 10.40
C LEU A 465 0.15 -3.93 10.42
N ALA A 466 -0.64 -4.70 11.15
CA ALA A 466 -2.09 -4.48 11.26
C ALA A 466 -2.42 -3.13 11.92
N LEU A 467 -1.59 -2.67 12.87
CA LEU A 467 -1.73 -1.36 13.52
C LEU A 467 -1.34 -0.17 12.64
N GLY A 468 -0.70 -0.41 11.49
CA GLY A 468 -0.37 0.61 10.50
C GLY A 468 0.76 1.58 10.89
N GLY A 469 1.69 1.17 11.75
CA GLY A 469 2.84 2.00 12.15
C GLY A 469 4.01 1.94 11.15
N GLY A 470 4.91 2.93 11.17
CA GLY A 470 6.17 2.87 10.41
C GLY A 470 6.35 3.87 9.26
N TRP A 471 5.31 4.63 8.91
CA TRP A 471 5.35 5.61 7.80
C TRP A 471 5.55 7.06 8.28
N GLU A 472 5.16 7.37 9.51
CA GLU A 472 5.30 8.69 10.14
C GLU A 472 6.79 9.02 10.32
N GLY A 473 7.27 10.13 9.74
CA GLY A 473 8.66 10.56 9.85
C GLY A 473 9.68 9.80 8.99
N ALA A 474 9.23 8.97 8.03
CA ALA A 474 10.12 8.34 7.06
C ALA A 474 10.84 9.39 6.19
N PRO A 475 12.12 9.18 5.83
CA PRO A 475 12.84 10.11 4.96
C PRO A 475 12.13 10.28 3.61
N ALA A 476 12.25 11.47 3.02
CA ALA A 476 11.79 11.70 1.67
C ALA A 476 12.47 10.70 0.72
N THR A 477 11.69 10.01 -0.11
CA THR A 477 12.24 9.12 -1.13
C THR A 477 13.10 9.96 -2.06
N ALA A 478 14.38 9.58 -2.22
CA ALA A 478 15.31 10.33 -3.04
C ALA A 478 14.78 10.39 -4.49
N ALA A 479 14.41 11.57 -4.94
CA ALA A 479 14.13 11.83 -6.34
C ALA A 479 15.47 11.70 -7.09
N ARG A 480 15.54 10.79 -8.05
CA ARG A 480 16.56 10.83 -9.10
C ARG A 480 16.00 11.58 -10.30
#